data_AF-A0A7S3IEW3-F1
#
_entry.id   AF-A0A7S3IEW3-F1
#
_cell.length_a   1.000
_cell.length_b   1.000
_cell.length_c   1.000
_cell.angle_alpha   90.00
_cell.angle_beta   90.00
_cell.angle_gamma   90.00
#
_symmetry.space_group_name_H-M   'P 1'
#
loop_
_entity.id
_entity.type
_entity.pdbx_description
1 polymer ?
#
loop_
_entity_poly.entity_id
_entity_poly.type
_entity_poly.pdbx_seq_one_letter_code
_entity_poly.pdbx_strand_id
1 'polypeptide(L)'
;MLTTFNEIDMSGYMNMRKEFGEDFLKKHGVKLGFMSGFVKAASAALRDQPIVNAVIDGKDIVYRDFIDVSVAVSTPKGLVVPVLRNTQNMEMHDVEQELMNLSLKARDGKITLEDMTGGNFTISNGGVFGSMMGTPIINPPQSAILGMHATKNRPVVVGNKIEARPIMYVALTYDHRIVDGREAVLFLRQIKETIEDPRRLILGL
;
A
#
# COMPACT_ATOMS: atom_id res chain seq x y z
N MET A 1 2.07 14.03 14.34
CA MET A 1 2.26 13.24 13.12
C MET A 1 3.71 13.33 12.70
N LEU A 2 4.38 12.19 12.50
CA LEU A 2 5.73 12.11 11.95
C LEU A 2 5.72 11.29 10.66
N THR A 3 6.78 11.38 9.86
CA THR A 3 6.96 10.59 8.64
C THR A 3 8.31 9.90 8.65
N THR A 4 8.33 8.60 8.37
CA THR A 4 9.55 7.83 8.10
C THR A 4 9.58 7.40 6.63
N PHE A 5 10.78 7.22 6.08
CA PHE A 5 10.99 6.98 4.65
C PHE A 5 11.82 5.72 4.43
N ASN A 6 11.59 5.08 3.29
CA ASN A 6 12.47 4.03 2.78
C ASN A 6 12.46 4.07 1.24
N GLU A 7 13.36 3.33 0.62
CA GLU A 7 13.36 3.09 -0.82
C GLU A 7 13.20 1.60 -1.11
N ILE A 8 12.58 1.26 -2.23
CA ILE A 8 12.28 -0.12 -2.64
C ILE A 8 12.87 -0.33 -4.03
N ASP A 9 13.70 -1.38 -4.19
CA ASP A 9 14.06 -1.88 -5.52
C ASP A 9 12.86 -2.65 -6.11
N MET A 10 12.19 -2.03 -7.09
CA MET A 10 11.01 -2.61 -7.73
C MET A 10 11.36 -3.72 -8.72
N SER A 11 12.64 -4.02 -8.98
CA SER A 11 13.07 -5.01 -9.97
C SER A 11 12.40 -6.37 -9.77
N GLY A 12 12.37 -6.88 -8.53
CA GLY A 12 11.77 -8.18 -8.22
C GLY A 12 10.29 -8.24 -8.59
N TYR A 13 9.51 -7.29 -8.08
CA TYR A 13 8.08 -7.19 -8.39
C TYR A 13 7.81 -6.95 -9.88
N MET A 14 8.56 -6.07 -10.53
CA MET A 14 8.39 -5.78 -11.97
C MET A 14 8.69 -6.99 -12.85
N ASN A 15 9.70 -7.79 -12.51
CA ASN A 15 10.01 -9.03 -13.21
C ASN A 15 8.89 -10.06 -13.05
N MET A 16 8.38 -10.26 -11.83
CA MET A 16 7.23 -11.13 -11.57
C MET A 16 6.02 -10.72 -12.42
N ARG A 17 5.71 -9.42 -12.49
CA ARG A 17 4.61 -8.92 -13.33
C ARG A 17 4.83 -9.18 -14.82
N LYS A 18 6.08 -9.04 -15.29
CA LYS A 18 6.43 -9.27 -16.69
C LYS A 18 6.31 -10.76 -17.05
N GLU A 19 6.75 -11.64 -16.16
CA GLU A 19 6.75 -13.08 -16.36
C GLU A 19 5.34 -13.68 -16.30
N PHE A 20 4.56 -13.33 -15.28
CA PHE A 20 3.25 -13.97 -15.02
C PHE A 20 2.05 -13.11 -15.40
N GLY A 21 2.24 -11.88 -15.88
CA GLY A 21 1.16 -10.93 -16.12
C GLY A 21 0.13 -11.40 -17.15
N GLU A 22 0.56 -12.09 -18.21
CA GLU A 22 -0.36 -12.63 -19.23
C GLU A 22 -1.18 -13.80 -18.68
N ASP A 23 -0.53 -14.73 -17.96
CA ASP A 23 -1.21 -15.89 -17.40
C ASP A 23 -2.18 -15.47 -16.31
N PHE A 24 -1.80 -14.49 -15.49
CA PHE A 24 -2.68 -13.88 -14.49
C PHE A 24 -3.92 -13.26 -15.15
N LEU A 25 -3.74 -12.50 -16.24
CA LEU A 25 -4.85 -11.91 -16.99
C LEU A 25 -5.75 -12.98 -17.61
N LYS A 26 -5.18 -14.01 -18.24
CA LYS A 26 -5.95 -15.11 -18.86
C LYS A 26 -6.77 -15.87 -17.81
N LYS A 27 -6.20 -16.11 -16.63
CA LYS A 27 -6.84 -16.87 -15.56
C LYS A 27 -7.89 -16.07 -14.78
N HIS A 28 -7.62 -14.81 -14.47
CA HIS A 28 -8.42 -14.01 -13.54
C HIS A 28 -9.19 -12.87 -14.19
N GLY A 29 -9.00 -12.60 -15.48
CA GLY A 29 -9.70 -11.54 -16.22
C GLY A 29 -9.32 -10.12 -15.81
N VAL A 30 -8.31 -9.95 -14.95
CA VAL A 30 -7.80 -8.66 -14.46
C VAL A 30 -6.29 -8.59 -14.61
N LYS A 31 -5.74 -7.40 -14.86
CA LYS A 31 -4.28 -7.22 -14.99
C LYS A 31 -3.62 -7.27 -13.62
N LEU A 32 -2.46 -7.92 -13.52
CA LEU A 32 -1.63 -7.87 -12.33
C LEU A 32 -1.02 -6.46 -12.18
N GLY A 33 -1.55 -5.66 -11.27
CA GLY A 33 -1.08 -4.32 -10.94
C GLY A 33 0.04 -4.30 -9.90
N PHE A 34 0.42 -3.09 -9.50
CA PHE A 34 1.29 -2.89 -8.33
C PHE A 34 0.49 -2.84 -7.03
N MET A 35 -0.74 -2.34 -7.08
CA MET A 35 -1.53 -2.06 -5.87
C MET A 35 -1.84 -3.33 -5.08
N SER A 36 -2.16 -4.45 -5.74
CA SER A 36 -2.35 -5.73 -5.03
C SER A 36 -1.15 -6.14 -4.19
N GLY A 37 0.07 -6.01 -4.72
CA GLY A 37 1.30 -6.26 -3.98
C GLY A 37 1.43 -5.39 -2.72
N PHE A 38 1.23 -4.08 -2.86
CA PHE A 38 1.32 -3.15 -1.74
C PHE A 38 0.20 -3.35 -0.71
N VAL A 39 -1.03 -3.65 -1.14
CA VAL A 39 -2.14 -3.97 -0.24
C VAL A 39 -1.84 -5.26 0.52
N LYS A 40 -1.37 -6.32 -0.14
CA LYS A 40 -1.00 -7.59 0.52
C LYS A 40 0.19 -7.42 1.47
N ALA A 41 1.21 -6.68 1.08
CA ALA A 41 2.37 -6.38 1.92
C ALA A 41 1.96 -5.56 3.16
N ALA A 42 1.14 -4.52 2.98
CA ALA A 42 0.61 -3.73 4.09
C ALA A 42 -0.27 -4.58 5.01
N SER A 43 -1.12 -5.44 4.45
CA SER A 43 -1.98 -6.34 5.24
C SER A 43 -1.16 -7.31 6.09
N ALA A 44 -0.07 -7.86 5.53
CA ALA A 44 0.86 -8.70 6.28
C ALA A 44 1.54 -7.90 7.40
N ALA A 45 2.08 -6.71 7.09
CA ALA A 45 2.74 -5.87 8.07
C ALA A 45 1.80 -5.34 9.17
N LEU A 46 0.52 -5.10 8.86
CA LEU A 46 -0.50 -4.69 9.84
C LEU A 46 -0.83 -5.82 10.83
N ARG A 47 -0.73 -7.09 10.42
CA ARG A 47 -0.86 -8.24 11.34
C ARG A 47 0.33 -8.34 12.28
N ASP A 48 1.53 -8.09 11.78
CA ASP A 48 2.76 -8.19 12.57
C ASP A 48 2.98 -6.96 13.47
N GLN A 49 2.43 -5.81 13.09
CA GLN A 49 2.42 -4.57 13.86
C GLN A 49 0.97 -4.10 14.13
N PRO A 50 0.20 -4.78 15.00
CA PRO A 50 -1.22 -4.46 15.24
C PRO A 50 -1.48 -3.02 15.71
N ILE A 51 -0.49 -2.39 16.35
CA ILE A 51 -0.59 -1.00 16.81
C ILE A 51 -0.77 -0.01 15.65
N VAL A 52 -0.25 -0.32 14.46
CA VAL A 52 -0.44 0.49 13.26
C VAL A 52 -1.87 0.36 12.73
N ASN A 53 -2.53 -0.78 12.98
CA ASN A 53 -3.94 -1.05 12.64
C ASN A 53 -4.93 -0.47 13.66
N ALA A 54 -4.45 -0.11 14.85
CA ALA A 54 -5.26 0.43 15.93
C ALA A 54 -5.52 1.94 15.76
N VAL A 55 -6.48 2.49 16.52
CA VAL A 55 -6.78 3.93 16.55
C VAL A 55 -6.95 4.45 17.96
N ILE A 56 -6.82 5.77 18.11
CA ILE A 56 -7.16 6.46 19.35
C ILE A 56 -8.63 6.87 19.28
N ASP A 57 -9.44 6.39 20.23
CA ASP A 57 -10.82 6.82 20.44
C ASP A 57 -10.97 7.42 21.85
N GLY A 58 -11.05 8.75 21.92
CA GLY A 58 -11.04 9.47 23.19
C GLY A 58 -9.75 9.25 23.98
N LYS A 59 -9.83 8.39 25.01
CA LYS A 59 -8.69 8.02 25.88
C LYS A 59 -8.22 6.58 25.66
N ASP A 60 -8.94 5.80 24.86
CA ASP A 60 -8.68 4.39 24.67
C ASP A 60 -7.98 4.15 23.33
N ILE A 61 -7.14 3.12 23.30
CA ILE A 61 -6.57 2.59 22.06
C ILE A 61 -7.42 1.40 21.64
N VAL A 62 -8.06 1.52 20.48
CA VAL A 62 -8.94 0.49 19.93
C VAL A 62 -8.17 -0.32 18.89
N TYR A 63 -7.86 -1.57 19.24
CA TYR A 63 -7.32 -2.57 18.33
C TYR A 63 -8.44 -3.19 17.48
N ARG A 64 -8.10 -3.60 16.26
CA ARG A 64 -9.04 -4.17 15.30
C ARG A 64 -8.46 -5.46 14.73
N ASP A 65 -9.28 -6.51 14.71
CA ASP A 65 -8.89 -7.84 14.23
C ASP A 65 -9.06 -8.00 12.71
N PHE A 66 -9.74 -7.04 12.07
CA PHE A 66 -9.90 -6.96 10.62
C PHE A 66 -9.01 -5.87 10.04
N ILE A 67 -8.68 -6.00 8.75
CA ILE A 67 -7.84 -5.06 8.02
C ILE A 67 -8.60 -4.56 6.79
N ASP A 68 -9.17 -3.37 6.93
CA ASP A 68 -9.74 -2.62 5.81
C ASP A 68 -8.71 -1.59 5.33
N VAL A 69 -8.32 -1.66 4.05
CA VAL A 69 -7.34 -0.75 3.46
C VAL A 69 -8.05 0.25 2.56
N SER A 70 -7.99 1.51 2.95
CA SER A 70 -8.37 2.65 2.14
C SER A 70 -7.36 2.86 1.01
N VAL A 71 -7.82 3.05 -0.23
CA VAL A 71 -6.93 3.31 -1.38
C VAL A 71 -7.35 4.60 -2.08
N ALA A 72 -6.43 5.55 -2.18
CA ALA A 72 -6.71 6.81 -2.85
C ALA A 72 -6.82 6.63 -4.38
N VAL A 73 -7.97 7.03 -4.95
CA VAL A 73 -8.27 6.94 -6.38
C VAL A 73 -8.55 8.33 -6.94
N SER A 74 -7.83 8.68 -8.00
CA SER A 74 -8.03 9.95 -8.71
C SER A 74 -9.25 9.87 -9.64
N THR A 75 -10.09 10.88 -9.59
CA THR A 75 -11.27 11.04 -10.46
C THR A 75 -11.26 12.42 -11.13
N PRO A 76 -12.05 12.65 -12.19
CA PRO A 76 -12.18 13.97 -12.79
C PRO A 76 -12.69 15.06 -11.83
N LYS A 77 -13.42 14.69 -10.77
CA LYS A 77 -13.99 15.62 -9.78
C LYS A 77 -13.09 15.84 -8.56
N GLY A 78 -11.91 15.19 -8.52
CA GLY A 78 -10.99 15.24 -7.40
C GLY A 78 -10.58 13.84 -6.93
N LEU A 79 -10.10 13.74 -5.69
CA LEU A 79 -9.64 12.50 -5.09
C LEU A 79 -10.73 11.89 -4.22
N VAL A 80 -10.97 10.58 -4.36
CA VAL A 80 -11.82 9.82 -3.43
C VAL A 80 -10.99 8.69 -2.82
N VAL A 81 -11.43 8.20 -1.65
CA VAL A 81 -10.68 7.19 -0.89
C VAL A 81 -11.61 6.03 -0.51
N PRO A 82 -11.94 5.14 -1.46
CA PRO A 82 -12.71 3.94 -1.16
C PRO A 82 -11.94 2.94 -0.30
N VAL A 83 -12.67 2.00 0.29
CA VAL A 83 -12.17 1.02 1.26
C VAL A 83 -12.24 -0.39 0.69
N LEU A 84 -11.10 -1.05 0.61
CA LEU A 84 -11.02 -2.51 0.41
C LEU A 84 -11.23 -3.19 1.76
N ARG A 85 -12.26 -4.03 1.88
CA ARG A 85 -12.63 -4.66 3.15
C ARG A 85 -11.98 -6.03 3.33
N ASN A 86 -11.55 -6.35 4.55
CA ASN A 86 -10.99 -7.65 4.90
C ASN A 86 -9.82 -8.11 4.00
N THR A 87 -8.91 -7.21 3.69
CA THR A 87 -7.76 -7.44 2.79
C THR A 87 -6.82 -8.56 3.24
N GLN A 88 -6.85 -8.92 4.52
CA GLN A 88 -6.16 -10.10 5.06
C GLN A 88 -6.62 -11.42 4.42
N ASN A 89 -7.88 -11.47 3.97
CA ASN A 89 -8.51 -12.65 3.37
C ASN A 89 -8.54 -12.62 1.83
N MET A 90 -8.12 -11.51 1.21
CA MET A 90 -8.14 -11.36 -0.25
C MET A 90 -6.89 -11.95 -0.89
N GLU A 91 -7.03 -12.58 -2.05
CA GLU A 91 -5.91 -12.86 -2.93
C GLU A 91 -5.54 -11.63 -3.78
N MET A 92 -4.39 -11.66 -4.47
CA MET A 92 -3.98 -10.53 -5.32
C MET A 92 -5.01 -10.18 -6.40
N HIS A 93 -5.67 -11.18 -6.98
CA HIS A 93 -6.68 -10.95 -8.01
C HIS A 93 -7.97 -10.34 -7.46
N ASP A 94 -8.38 -10.71 -6.24
CA ASP A 94 -9.52 -10.09 -5.57
C ASP A 94 -9.27 -8.59 -5.35
N VAL A 95 -8.07 -8.23 -4.90
CA VAL A 95 -7.67 -6.83 -4.72
C VAL A 95 -7.74 -6.05 -6.04
N GLU A 96 -7.17 -6.58 -7.12
CA GLU A 96 -7.20 -5.88 -8.42
C GLU A 96 -8.62 -5.74 -8.98
N GLN A 97 -9.45 -6.79 -8.86
CA GLN A 97 -10.85 -6.74 -9.31
C GLN A 97 -11.65 -5.71 -8.52
N GLU A 98 -11.53 -5.71 -7.19
CA GLU A 98 -12.29 -4.78 -6.35
C GLU A 98 -11.81 -3.33 -6.52
N LEU A 99 -10.50 -3.11 -6.65
CA LEU A 99 -9.98 -1.77 -6.99
C LEU A 99 -10.47 -1.29 -8.34
N MET A 100 -10.55 -2.17 -9.34
CA MET A 100 -11.12 -1.82 -10.64
C MET A 100 -12.60 -1.42 -10.51
N ASN A 101 -13.39 -2.19 -9.76
CA ASN A 101 -14.80 -1.89 -9.52
C ASN A 101 -14.99 -0.54 -8.81
N LEU A 102 -14.26 -0.30 -7.73
CA LEU A 102 -14.31 0.95 -6.97
C LEU A 102 -13.84 2.14 -7.82
N SER A 103 -12.81 1.95 -8.64
CA SER A 103 -12.32 2.99 -9.55
C SER A 103 -13.35 3.35 -10.63
N LEU A 104 -14.07 2.37 -11.18
CA LEU A 104 -15.15 2.59 -12.13
C LEU A 104 -16.33 3.32 -11.46
N LYS A 105 -16.77 2.87 -10.28
CA LYS A 105 -17.80 3.57 -9.48
C LYS A 105 -17.41 5.03 -9.22
N ALA A 106 -16.17 5.27 -8.80
CA ALA A 106 -15.64 6.60 -8.51
C ALA A 106 -15.63 7.50 -9.75
N ARG A 107 -15.13 7.00 -10.88
CA ARG A 107 -15.09 7.73 -12.15
C ARG A 107 -16.49 8.07 -12.66
N ASP A 108 -17.42 7.12 -12.54
CA ASP A 108 -18.79 7.26 -13.04
C ASP A 108 -19.71 8.00 -12.04
N GLY A 109 -19.18 8.44 -10.88
CA GLY A 109 -19.92 9.17 -9.86
C GLY A 109 -20.93 8.33 -9.08
N LYS A 110 -20.75 7.00 -9.07
CA LYS A 110 -21.60 6.01 -8.39
C LYS A 110 -21.00 5.50 -7.08
N ILE A 111 -19.88 6.08 -6.63
CA ILE A 111 -19.26 5.72 -5.36
C ILE A 111 -20.19 6.12 -4.21
N THR A 112 -20.47 5.19 -3.31
CA THR A 112 -21.38 5.41 -2.18
C THR A 112 -20.62 5.88 -0.94
N LEU A 113 -21.34 6.38 0.05
CA LEU A 113 -20.74 6.70 1.35
C LEU A 113 -20.21 5.43 2.04
N GLU A 114 -20.89 4.31 1.88
CA GLU A 114 -20.48 3.01 2.43
C GLU A 114 -19.16 2.52 1.82
N ASP A 115 -18.94 2.75 0.52
CA ASP A 115 -17.68 2.42 -0.15
C ASP A 115 -16.49 3.23 0.43
N MET A 116 -16.74 4.38 1.07
CA MET A 116 -15.71 5.29 1.61
C MET A 116 -15.59 5.28 3.14
N THR A 117 -16.58 4.72 3.84
CA THR A 117 -16.66 4.79 5.30
C THR A 117 -15.85 3.68 5.95
N GLY A 118 -15.06 4.05 6.97
CA GLY A 118 -14.22 3.16 7.75
C GLY A 118 -12.77 3.20 7.29
N GLY A 119 -12.18 2.01 7.10
CA GLY A 119 -10.76 1.86 6.78
C GLY A 119 -9.87 1.98 8.02
N ASN A 120 -8.92 1.07 8.14
CA ASN A 120 -7.94 1.05 9.21
C ASN A 120 -6.65 1.78 8.83
N PHE A 121 -6.27 1.66 7.56
CA PHE A 121 -5.02 2.13 7.00
C PHE A 121 -5.24 2.66 5.58
N THR A 122 -4.49 3.67 5.17
CA THR A 122 -4.58 4.23 3.81
C THR A 122 -3.31 3.97 3.00
N ILE A 123 -3.47 3.64 1.72
CA ILE A 123 -2.42 3.69 0.70
C ILE A 123 -2.78 4.78 -0.32
N SER A 124 -1.83 5.68 -0.58
CA SER A 124 -1.94 6.71 -1.60
C SER A 124 -0.78 6.60 -2.58
N ASN A 125 -1.08 6.67 -3.89
CA ASN A 125 -0.09 6.56 -4.94
C ASN A 125 0.07 7.88 -5.71
N GLY A 126 0.94 8.76 -5.20
CA GLY A 126 1.33 10.00 -5.89
C GLY A 126 2.29 9.76 -7.05
N GLY A 127 2.84 8.54 -7.18
CA GLY A 127 3.74 8.15 -8.25
C GLY A 127 3.12 8.23 -9.64
N VAL A 128 1.78 8.09 -9.74
CA VAL A 128 1.05 8.27 -11.01
C VAL A 128 1.17 9.69 -11.58
N PHE A 129 1.49 10.67 -10.72
CA PHE A 129 1.73 12.07 -11.12
C PHE A 129 3.23 12.41 -11.19
N GLY A 130 4.12 11.42 -11.06
CA GLY A 130 5.56 11.63 -11.12
C GLY A 130 6.20 12.18 -9.83
N SER A 131 5.46 12.19 -8.71
CA SER A 131 6.00 12.62 -7.41
C SER A 131 7.22 11.77 -7.02
N MET A 132 8.31 12.39 -6.61
CA MET A 132 9.53 11.67 -6.19
C MET A 132 9.40 11.15 -4.76
N MET A 133 8.98 12.01 -3.83
CA MET A 133 8.85 11.74 -2.40
C MET A 133 8.00 12.87 -1.78
N GLY A 134 7.26 12.57 -0.72
CA GLY A 134 6.46 13.55 0.02
C GLY A 134 5.97 12.99 1.35
N THR A 135 5.33 13.84 2.15
CA THR A 135 4.77 13.48 3.46
C THR A 135 3.26 13.31 3.33
N PRO A 136 2.75 12.07 3.17
CA PRO A 136 1.30 11.85 3.05
C PRO A 136 0.59 12.27 4.34
N ILE A 137 -0.66 12.72 4.20
CA ILE A 137 -1.48 13.14 5.35
C ILE A 137 -2.39 11.97 5.74
N ILE A 138 -2.41 11.64 7.03
CA ILE A 138 -3.27 10.60 7.59
C ILE A 138 -4.73 10.95 7.32
N ASN A 139 -5.53 9.95 6.94
CA ASN A 139 -6.97 10.07 6.81
C ASN A 139 -7.64 9.73 8.15
N PRO A 140 -8.07 10.71 8.98
CA PRO A 140 -8.62 10.41 10.29
C PRO A 140 -9.90 9.57 10.17
N PRO A 141 -10.18 8.66 11.11
CA PRO A 141 -9.53 8.48 12.41
C PRO A 141 -8.35 7.48 12.39
N GLN A 142 -7.79 7.15 11.22
CA GLN A 142 -6.70 6.18 11.09
C GLN A 142 -5.41 6.66 11.78
N SER A 143 -4.50 5.72 12.05
CA SER A 143 -3.22 6.02 12.72
C SER A 143 -2.05 6.18 11.77
N ALA A 144 -2.16 5.70 10.52
CA ALA A 144 -1.08 5.77 9.55
C ALA A 144 -1.54 5.74 8.09
N ILE A 145 -0.66 6.20 7.20
CA ILE A 145 -0.83 6.19 5.75
C ILE A 145 0.49 5.88 5.04
N LEU A 146 0.44 4.99 4.04
CA LEU A 146 1.55 4.72 3.13
C LEU A 146 1.43 5.58 1.87
N GLY A 147 2.47 6.34 1.57
CA GLY A 147 2.66 7.07 0.32
C GLY A 147 3.59 6.31 -0.62
N MET A 148 3.06 5.86 -1.75
CA MET A 148 3.83 5.35 -2.90
C MET A 148 4.17 6.51 -3.84
N HIS A 149 5.39 6.49 -4.37
CA HIS A 149 5.91 7.53 -5.26
C HIS A 149 6.36 6.94 -6.61
N ALA A 150 6.88 7.79 -7.49
CA ALA A 150 7.25 7.38 -8.83
C ALA A 150 8.46 6.44 -8.80
N THR A 151 8.37 5.33 -9.52
CA THR A 151 9.51 4.46 -9.78
C THR A 151 10.39 5.09 -10.85
N LYS A 152 11.67 5.33 -10.55
CA LYS A 152 12.67 5.84 -11.50
C LYS A 152 13.94 5.00 -11.46
N ASN A 153 14.59 4.84 -12.61
CA ASN A 153 15.91 4.21 -12.66
C ASN A 153 16.92 5.09 -11.92
N ARG A 154 17.63 4.51 -10.94
CA ARG A 154 18.65 5.19 -10.14
C ARG A 154 19.89 4.30 -10.03
N PRO A 155 21.09 4.89 -9.98
CA PRO A 155 22.31 4.13 -9.71
C PRO A 155 22.30 3.68 -8.25
N VAL A 156 22.38 2.38 -8.01
CA VAL A 156 22.49 1.76 -6.69
C VAL A 156 23.63 0.76 -6.65
N VAL A 157 24.18 0.53 -5.46
CA VAL A 157 25.25 -0.45 -5.28
C VAL A 157 24.63 -1.81 -4.99
N VAL A 158 24.88 -2.78 -5.88
CA VAL A 158 24.46 -4.19 -5.72
C VAL A 158 25.72 -5.03 -5.60
N GLY A 159 25.97 -5.58 -4.41
CA GLY A 159 27.27 -6.18 -4.07
C GLY A 159 28.38 -5.13 -4.17
N ASN A 160 29.31 -5.31 -5.12
CA ASN A 160 30.42 -4.38 -5.37
C ASN A 160 30.32 -3.65 -6.71
N LYS A 161 29.13 -3.59 -7.32
CA LYS A 161 28.90 -2.94 -8.63
C LYS A 161 27.82 -1.88 -8.54
N ILE A 162 27.97 -0.83 -9.35
CA ILE A 162 26.91 0.16 -9.56
C ILE A 162 26.01 -0.36 -10.67
N GLU A 163 24.72 -0.49 -10.38
CA GLU A 163 23.70 -0.91 -11.33
C GLU A 163 22.56 0.10 -11.37
N ALA A 164 21.92 0.24 -12.54
CA ALA A 164 20.69 1.02 -12.65
C ALA A 164 19.50 0.15 -12.21
N ARG A 165 18.81 0.54 -11.14
CA ARG A 165 17.62 -0.16 -10.62
C ARG A 165 16.38 0.74 -10.60
N PRO A 166 15.18 0.18 -10.84
CA PRO A 166 13.92 0.91 -10.76
C PRO A 166 13.56 1.13 -9.28
N ILE A 167 13.97 2.27 -8.72
CA ILE A 167 13.78 2.59 -7.31
C ILE A 167 12.49 3.40 -7.11
N MET A 168 11.68 3.00 -6.13
CA MET A 168 10.55 3.78 -5.62
C MET A 168 10.85 4.25 -4.20
N TYR A 169 10.67 5.54 -3.92
CA TYR A 169 10.60 6.00 -2.53
C TYR A 169 9.21 5.74 -1.93
N VAL A 170 9.19 5.32 -0.68
CA VAL A 170 7.96 5.14 0.09
C VAL A 170 8.03 5.93 1.37
N ALA A 171 6.90 6.47 1.78
CA ALA A 171 6.77 7.26 3.00
C ALA A 171 5.65 6.70 3.87
N LEU A 172 5.91 6.51 5.16
CA LEU A 172 4.88 6.19 6.14
C LEU A 172 4.71 7.38 7.06
N THR A 173 3.55 8.05 6.98
CA THR A 173 3.16 9.02 8.01
C THR A 173 2.34 8.30 9.06
N TYR A 174 2.67 8.53 10.33
CA TYR A 174 2.03 7.87 11.47
C TYR A 174 1.79 8.85 12.62
N ASP A 175 0.78 8.53 13.43
CA ASP A 175 0.46 9.26 14.65
C ASP A 175 1.34 8.80 15.80
N HIS A 176 2.35 9.60 16.15
CA HIS A 176 3.30 9.31 17.22
C HIS A 176 2.67 9.30 18.63
N ARG A 177 1.37 9.58 18.77
CA ARG A 177 0.65 9.36 20.03
C ARG A 177 0.38 7.87 20.29
N ILE A 178 0.41 7.04 19.25
CA ILE A 178 0.06 5.61 19.30
C ILE A 178 1.14 4.72 18.65
N VAL A 179 1.76 5.16 17.56
CA VAL A 179 2.81 4.41 16.86
C VAL A 179 4.16 5.04 17.16
N ASP A 180 5.04 4.29 17.81
CA ASP A 180 6.42 4.70 18.07
C ASP A 180 7.31 4.49 16.83
N GLY A 181 8.48 5.15 16.82
CA GLY A 181 9.40 5.12 15.69
C GLY A 181 9.91 3.71 15.33
N ARG A 182 10.03 2.81 16.31
CA ARG A 182 10.46 1.42 16.08
C ARG A 182 9.42 0.67 15.23
N GLU A 183 8.17 0.72 15.63
CA GLU A 183 7.03 0.03 15.01
C GLU A 183 6.80 0.58 13.60
N ALA A 184 6.87 1.91 13.44
CA ALA A 184 6.80 2.55 12.13
C ALA A 184 7.93 2.10 11.17
N VAL A 185 9.17 2.02 11.65
CA VAL A 185 10.32 1.58 10.84
C VAL A 185 10.22 0.09 10.51
N LEU A 186 9.86 -0.76 11.47
CA LEU A 186 9.67 -2.19 11.24
C LEU A 186 8.56 -2.46 10.24
N PHE A 187 7.43 -1.77 10.38
CA PHE A 187 6.29 -1.84 9.45
C PHE A 187 6.71 -1.48 8.01
N LEU A 188 7.37 -0.32 7.84
CA LEU A 188 7.78 0.13 6.50
C LEU A 188 8.87 -0.76 5.90
N ARG A 189 9.79 -1.29 6.73
CA ARG A 189 10.82 -2.22 6.30
C ARG A 189 10.21 -3.53 5.80
N GLN A 190 9.22 -4.07 6.51
CA GLN A 190 8.55 -5.29 6.09
C GLN A 190 7.87 -5.12 4.73
N ILE A 191 7.19 -3.99 4.50
CA ILE A 191 6.62 -3.68 3.18
C ILE A 191 7.72 -3.62 2.11
N LYS A 192 8.85 -2.94 2.39
CA LYS A 192 10.00 -2.91 1.47
C LYS A 192 10.47 -4.32 1.12
N GLU A 193 10.83 -5.13 2.11
CA GLU A 193 11.37 -6.48 1.91
C GLU A 193 10.40 -7.36 1.12
N THR A 194 9.10 -7.22 1.40
CA THR A 194 8.03 -7.97 0.72
C THR A 194 7.87 -7.58 -0.75
N ILE A 195 8.02 -6.30 -1.09
CA ILE A 195 7.91 -5.84 -2.47
C ILE A 195 9.21 -6.13 -3.25
N GLU A 196 10.37 -6.04 -2.61
CA GLU A 196 11.65 -6.42 -3.21
C GLU A 196 11.69 -7.92 -3.53
N ASP A 197 11.10 -8.76 -2.66
CA ASP A 197 10.93 -10.20 -2.88
C ASP A 197 9.51 -10.70 -2.55
N PRO A 198 8.62 -10.77 -3.55
CA PRO A 198 7.22 -11.19 -3.35
C PRO A 198 7.05 -12.61 -2.80
N ARG A 199 8.08 -13.46 -2.90
CA ARG A 199 8.04 -14.84 -2.34
C ARG A 199 7.86 -14.83 -0.83
N ARG A 200 8.27 -13.74 -0.16
CA ARG A 200 8.10 -13.57 1.29
C ARG A 200 6.65 -13.62 1.73
N LEU A 201 5.71 -13.12 0.90
CA LEU A 201 4.27 -13.23 1.18
C LEU A 201 3.81 -14.68 1.33
N ILE A 202 4.33 -15.57 0.48
CA ILE A 202 3.97 -16.99 0.47
C ILE A 202 4.57 -17.69 1.70
N LEU A 203 5.78 -17.30 2.08
CA LEU A 203 6.50 -17.88 3.21
C LEU A 203 6.04 -17.33 4.58
N GLY A 204 5.24 -16.27 4.61
CA GLY A 204 4.83 -15.58 5.84
C GLY A 204 6.01 -14.93 6.57
N LEU A 205 6.92 -14.30 5.80
CA LEU A 205 8.18 -13.69 6.28
C LEU A 205 8.21 -12.17 6.14
#